data_AF-A0A8S3FSE4-F1
#
_entry.id   AF-A0A8S3FSE4-F1
#
_cell.length_a   1.000
_cell.length_b   1.000
_cell.length_c   1.000
_cell.angle_alpha   90.00
_cell.angle_beta   90.00
_cell.angle_gamma   90.00
#
_symmetry.space_group_name_H-M   'P 1'
#
loop_
_entity.id
_entity.type
_entity.pdbx_description
1 polymer ?
#
loop_
_entity_poly.entity_id
_entity_poly.type
_entity_poly.pdbx_seq_one_letter_code
_entity_poly.pdbx_strand_id
1 'polypeptide(L)'
;LLPVLTSIACAGNVQFFPGYLASVIPKLQKRLRHQASVSDRSFVIGVLAETVQNMNEALLAPYLQSLFTMFHQYLIDDDDEVRTNSCFGMGVLCALANQHLIGQYETILNRLSHVLMKETHPRMIDNICSCLCRMMVVSPRHVPLEQ
;
A
#
# COMPACT_ATOMS: atom_id res chain seq x y z
N LEU A 1 9.80 -16.24 6.68
CA LEU A 1 9.88 -15.77 5.28
C LEU A 1 9.45 -14.31 5.14
N LEU A 2 8.29 -13.91 5.66
CA LEU A 2 7.79 -12.53 5.59
C LEU A 2 8.46 -11.53 6.56
N PRO A 3 8.74 -11.86 7.84
CA PRO A 3 9.53 -10.98 8.72
C PRO A 3 10.95 -10.72 8.19
N VAL A 4 11.47 -11.68 7.42
CA VAL A 4 12.78 -11.57 6.75
C VAL A 4 12.72 -10.57 5.58
N LEU A 5 11.55 -10.37 4.94
CA LEU A 5 11.39 -9.34 3.90
C LEU A 5 11.64 -7.94 4.47
N THR A 6 10.98 -7.61 5.58
CA THR A 6 11.14 -6.29 6.22
C THR A 6 12.59 -6.09 6.67
N SER A 7 13.19 -7.11 7.30
CA SER A 7 14.60 -7.01 7.73
C SER A 7 15.60 -6.87 6.57
N ILE A 8 15.40 -7.56 5.44
CA ILE A 8 16.28 -7.41 4.26
C ILE A 8 16.08 -6.03 3.61
N ALA A 9 14.84 -5.54 3.56
CA ALA A 9 14.54 -4.20 3.07
C ALA A 9 15.27 -3.13 3.91
N CYS A 10 15.15 -3.20 5.24
CA CYS A 10 15.85 -2.31 6.16
C CYS A 10 17.38 -2.41 6.06
N ALA A 11 17.92 -3.62 5.84
CA ALA A 11 19.36 -3.85 5.71
C ALA A 11 19.97 -3.29 4.42
N GLY A 12 19.15 -2.79 3.48
CA GLY A 12 19.63 -2.07 2.29
C GLY A 12 20.45 -2.94 1.33
N ASN A 13 20.31 -4.27 1.36
CA ASN A 13 21.03 -5.15 0.44
C ASN A 13 20.34 -5.17 -0.94
N VAL A 14 20.54 -4.07 -1.69
CA VAL A 14 19.84 -3.70 -2.93
C VAL A 14 20.06 -4.71 -4.07
N GLN A 15 21.10 -5.55 -4.00
CA GLN A 15 21.41 -6.50 -5.09
C GLN A 15 20.57 -7.79 -5.05
N PHE A 16 20.26 -8.31 -3.87
CA PHE A 16 19.49 -9.57 -3.75
C PHE A 16 17.97 -9.33 -3.70
N PHE A 17 17.59 -8.16 -3.18
CA PHE A 17 16.22 -7.85 -2.84
C PHE A 17 15.24 -7.82 -4.04
N PRO A 18 15.59 -7.29 -5.24
CA PRO A 18 14.70 -7.34 -6.41
C PRO A 18 14.34 -8.77 -6.83
N GLY A 19 15.34 -9.65 -6.95
CA GLY A 19 15.11 -11.05 -7.34
C GLY A 19 14.26 -11.82 -6.30
N TYR A 20 14.47 -11.52 -5.02
CA TYR A 20 13.68 -12.09 -3.95
C TYR A 20 12.22 -11.60 -3.99
N LEU A 21 11.98 -10.29 -4.14
CA LEU A 21 10.64 -9.71 -4.30
C LEU A 21 9.89 -10.29 -5.50
N ALA A 22 10.56 -10.41 -6.65
CA ALA A 22 10.00 -11.03 -7.85
C ALA A 22 9.47 -12.44 -7.57
N SER A 23 10.17 -13.20 -6.72
CA SER A 23 9.77 -14.57 -6.36
C SER A 23 8.69 -14.65 -5.29
N VAL A 24 8.58 -13.63 -4.43
CA VAL A 24 7.71 -13.64 -3.24
C VAL A 24 6.37 -12.98 -3.53
N ILE A 25 6.31 -11.84 -4.23
CA ILE A 25 5.05 -11.13 -4.53
C ILE A 25 4.00 -12.06 -5.17
N PRO A 26 4.32 -12.89 -6.18
CA PRO A 26 3.34 -13.83 -6.75
C PRO A 26 2.84 -14.88 -5.75
N LYS A 27 3.70 -15.31 -4.81
CA LYS A 27 3.33 -16.28 -3.76
C LYS A 27 2.38 -15.64 -2.74
N LEU A 28 2.61 -14.37 -2.39
CA LEU A 28 1.72 -13.59 -1.53
C LEU A 28 0.36 -13.37 -2.20
N GLN A 29 0.35 -12.96 -3.46
CA GLN A 29 -0.86 -12.85 -4.28
C GLN A 29 -1.66 -14.16 -4.32
N LYS A 30 -0.97 -15.31 -4.44
CA LYS A 30 -1.64 -16.62 -4.41
C LYS A 30 -2.28 -16.92 -3.05
N ARG A 31 -1.64 -16.52 -1.95
CA ARG A 31 -2.18 -16.67 -0.58
C ARG A 31 -3.40 -15.80 -0.31
N LEU A 32 -3.52 -14.68 -1.04
CA LEU A 32 -4.61 -13.71 -0.93
C LEU A 32 -5.88 -14.07 -1.74
N ARG A 33 -5.92 -15.20 -2.43
CA ARG A 33 -7.08 -15.63 -3.25
C ARG A 33 -8.31 -15.96 -2.39
N HIS A 34 -9.46 -16.13 -3.05
CA HIS A 34 -10.86 -16.17 -2.56
C HIS A 34 -11.26 -16.98 -1.30
N GLN A 35 -10.32 -17.57 -0.56
CA GLN A 35 -10.55 -18.29 0.71
C GLN A 35 -9.50 -17.94 1.77
N ALA A 36 -8.73 -16.86 1.58
CA ALA A 36 -7.75 -16.40 2.56
C ALA A 36 -8.44 -15.99 3.86
N SER A 37 -7.96 -16.51 4.99
CA SER A 37 -8.45 -16.10 6.30
C SER A 37 -8.20 -14.61 6.54
N VAL A 38 -9.02 -13.96 7.38
CA VAL A 38 -8.79 -12.55 7.76
C VAL A 38 -7.36 -12.34 8.25
N SER A 39 -6.86 -13.26 9.09
CA SER A 39 -5.48 -13.25 9.59
C SER A 39 -4.45 -13.29 8.46
N ASP A 40 -4.63 -14.17 7.46
CA ASP A 40 -3.72 -14.22 6.29
C ASP A 40 -3.75 -12.92 5.50
N ARG A 41 -4.94 -12.35 5.28
CA ARG A 41 -5.09 -11.09 4.54
C ARG A 41 -4.41 -9.94 5.28
N SER A 42 -4.73 -9.77 6.57
CA SER A 42 -4.17 -8.71 7.42
C SER A 42 -2.65 -8.82 7.48
N PHE A 43 -2.14 -10.03 7.73
CA PHE A 43 -0.70 -10.29 7.83
C PHE A 43 0.03 -10.02 6.52
N VAL A 44 -0.47 -10.53 5.39
CA VAL A 44 0.20 -10.36 4.09
C VAL A 44 0.20 -8.89 3.67
N ILE A 45 -0.93 -8.19 3.80
CA ILE A 45 -1.04 -6.78 3.42
C ILE A 45 -0.17 -5.90 4.33
N GLY A 46 -0.18 -6.16 5.65
CA GLY A 46 0.66 -5.45 6.61
C GLY A 46 2.14 -5.60 6.32
N VAL A 47 2.64 -6.83 6.18
CA VAL A 47 4.07 -7.06 5.86
C VAL A 47 4.44 -6.45 4.52
N LEU A 48 3.56 -6.52 3.52
CA LEU A 48 3.85 -5.91 2.22
C LEU A 48 3.97 -4.39 2.34
N ALA A 49 3.08 -3.74 3.09
CA ALA A 49 3.14 -2.30 3.33
C ALA A 49 4.42 -1.88 4.06
N GLU A 50 4.83 -2.61 5.10
CA GLU A 50 6.12 -2.40 5.79
C GLU A 50 7.32 -2.62 4.87
N THR A 51 7.25 -3.66 4.02
CA THR A 51 8.31 -3.95 3.07
C THR A 51 8.46 -2.79 2.09
N VAL A 52 7.34 -2.30 1.53
CA VAL A 52 7.31 -1.14 0.63
C VAL A 52 7.87 0.12 1.29
N GLN A 53 7.57 0.35 2.58
CA GLN A 53 8.09 1.50 3.34
C GLN A 53 9.61 1.55 3.42
N ASN A 54 10.27 0.40 3.34
CA ASN A 54 11.72 0.28 3.38
C ASN A 54 12.35 0.16 1.99
N MET A 55 11.60 0.41 0.91
CA MET A 55 12.11 0.43 -0.46
C MET A 55 12.45 1.85 -0.91
N ASN A 56 13.24 1.94 -1.98
CA ASN A 56 13.39 3.16 -2.77
C ASN A 56 12.61 3.06 -4.09
N GLU A 57 12.52 4.19 -4.81
CA GLU A 57 11.79 4.29 -6.08
C GLU A 57 12.25 3.26 -7.12
N ALA A 58 13.57 3.03 -7.26
CA ALA A 58 14.13 2.10 -8.22
C ALA A 58 13.72 0.63 -7.95
N LEU A 59 13.65 0.23 -6.67
CA LEU A 59 13.18 -1.09 -6.27
C LEU A 59 11.68 -1.27 -6.48
N LEU A 60 10.90 -0.20 -6.34
CA LEU A 60 9.45 -0.23 -6.48
C LEU A 60 8.98 -0.24 -7.93
N ALA A 61 9.68 0.47 -8.82
CA ALA A 61 9.30 0.68 -10.21
C ALA A 61 8.70 -0.56 -10.94
N PRO A 62 9.32 -1.76 -10.92
CA PRO A 62 8.77 -2.92 -11.61
C PRO A 62 7.49 -3.50 -10.98
N TYR A 63 7.20 -3.16 -9.72
CA TYR A 63 6.08 -3.72 -8.97
C TYR A 63 4.94 -2.72 -8.73
N LEU A 64 5.12 -1.43 -9.07
CA LEU A 64 4.18 -0.34 -8.78
C LEU A 64 2.73 -0.70 -9.13
N GLN A 65 2.47 -1.13 -10.36
CA GLN A 65 1.11 -1.45 -10.80
C GLN A 65 0.50 -2.61 -10.01
N SER A 66 1.30 -3.64 -9.70
CA SER A 66 0.86 -4.82 -8.96
C SER A 66 0.53 -4.47 -7.50
N LEU A 67 1.40 -3.68 -6.87
CA LEU A 67 1.22 -3.18 -5.50
C LEU A 67 0.03 -2.24 -5.41
N PHE A 68 -0.12 -1.33 -6.38
CA PHE A 68 -1.27 -0.43 -6.48
C PHE A 68 -2.57 -1.22 -6.56
N THR A 69 -2.70 -2.16 -7.51
CA THR A 69 -3.91 -2.97 -7.65
C THR A 69 -4.24 -3.72 -6.37
N MET A 70 -3.23 -4.28 -5.69
CA MET A 70 -3.42 -4.99 -4.44
C MET A 70 -3.92 -4.07 -3.32
N PHE A 71 -3.21 -2.99 -3.01
CA PHE A 71 -3.65 -2.08 -1.94
C PHE A 71 -5.01 -1.44 -2.28
N HIS A 72 -5.25 -1.09 -3.54
CA HIS A 72 -6.53 -0.53 -3.96
C HIS A 72 -7.71 -1.50 -3.81
N GLN A 73 -7.49 -2.81 -4.02
CA GLN A 73 -8.49 -3.85 -3.80
C GLN A 73 -8.83 -3.97 -2.32
N TYR A 74 -7.83 -3.99 -1.44
CA TYR A 74 -8.01 -4.23 0.00
C TYR A 74 -8.41 -3.00 0.83
N LEU A 75 -8.52 -1.82 0.21
CA LEU A 75 -9.07 -0.62 0.86
C LEU A 75 -10.54 -0.78 1.31
N ILE A 76 -11.27 -1.73 0.73
CA ILE A 76 -12.69 -2.01 1.02
C ILE A 76 -12.89 -3.44 1.55
N ASP A 77 -11.86 -4.04 2.15
CA ASP A 77 -12.00 -5.34 2.81
C ASP A 77 -13.01 -5.25 3.97
N ASP A 78 -13.70 -6.34 4.28
CA ASP A 78 -14.68 -6.36 5.36
C ASP A 78 -14.02 -6.23 6.75
N ASP A 79 -12.72 -6.56 6.86
CA ASP A 79 -11.96 -6.44 8.11
C ASP A 79 -11.23 -5.11 8.26
N ASP A 80 -11.39 -4.48 9.42
CA ASP A 80 -10.83 -3.16 9.74
C ASP A 80 -9.30 -3.13 9.68
N GLU A 81 -8.62 -4.19 10.12
CA GLU A 81 -7.16 -4.26 10.14
C GLU A 81 -6.61 -4.40 8.72
N VAL A 82 -7.26 -5.20 7.88
CA VAL A 82 -6.91 -5.32 6.46
C VAL A 82 -7.04 -3.97 5.75
N ARG A 83 -8.17 -3.25 5.93
CA ARG A 83 -8.35 -1.91 5.35
C ARG A 83 -7.29 -0.93 5.85
N THR A 84 -7.03 -0.94 7.15
CA THR A 84 -6.04 -0.07 7.81
C THR A 84 -4.64 -0.28 7.25
N ASN A 85 -4.20 -1.54 7.13
CA ASN A 85 -2.90 -1.89 6.57
C ASN A 85 -2.82 -1.53 5.07
N SER A 86 -3.92 -1.72 4.34
CA SER A 86 -3.98 -1.38 2.92
C SER A 86 -3.90 0.12 2.67
N CYS A 87 -4.57 0.92 3.49
CA CYS A 87 -4.52 2.39 3.42
C CYS A 87 -3.13 2.93 3.75
N PHE A 88 -2.49 2.38 4.79
CA PHE A 88 -1.10 2.69 5.09
C PHE A 88 -0.18 2.35 3.90
N GLY A 89 -0.29 1.15 3.35
CA GLY A 89 0.47 0.72 2.18
C GLY A 89 0.26 1.61 0.95
N MET A 90 -0.98 2.01 0.66
CA MET A 90 -1.30 2.94 -0.43
C MET A 90 -0.62 4.30 -0.23
N GLY A 91 -0.67 4.86 0.98
CA GLY A 91 -0.04 6.15 1.28
C GLY A 91 1.49 6.09 1.17
N VAL A 92 2.11 5.02 1.67
CA VAL A 92 3.55 4.76 1.48
C VAL A 92 3.89 4.64 0.00
N LEU A 93 3.12 3.87 -0.76
CA LEU A 93 3.35 3.67 -2.19
C LEU A 93 3.27 4.99 -2.95
N CYS A 94 2.27 5.84 -2.67
CA CYS A 94 2.16 7.17 -3.29
C CYS A 94 3.37 8.07 -2.96
N ALA A 95 3.85 8.02 -1.71
CA ALA A 95 5.01 8.80 -1.27
C ALA A 95 6.31 8.40 -2.00
N LEU A 96 6.52 7.10 -2.21
CA LEU A 96 7.76 6.56 -2.79
C LEU A 96 7.73 6.45 -4.32
N ALA A 97 6.55 6.31 -4.93
CA ALA A 97 6.40 6.24 -6.38
C ALA A 97 6.56 7.61 -7.08
N ASN A 98 6.59 8.70 -6.30
CA ASN A 98 6.74 10.06 -6.80
C ASN A 98 5.72 10.34 -7.93
N GLN A 99 6.17 10.72 -9.13
CA GLN A 99 5.27 11.09 -10.23
C GLN A 99 4.61 9.88 -10.93
N HIS A 100 5.09 8.66 -10.71
CA HIS A 100 4.63 7.46 -11.42
C HIS A 100 3.18 7.07 -11.09
N LEU A 101 2.64 7.48 -9.94
CA LEU A 101 1.26 7.18 -9.52
C LEU A 101 0.30 8.38 -9.59
N ILE A 102 0.75 9.55 -10.04
CA ILE A 102 -0.12 10.75 -10.11
C ILE A 102 -1.37 10.48 -10.95
N GLY A 103 -1.25 9.74 -12.06
CA GLY A 103 -2.39 9.36 -12.91
C GLY A 103 -3.44 8.47 -12.23
N GLN A 104 -3.15 7.92 -11.04
CA GLN A 104 -4.09 7.13 -10.24
C GLN A 104 -4.69 7.92 -9.06
N TYR A 105 -4.29 9.17 -8.83
CA TYR A 105 -4.71 9.92 -7.64
C TYR A 105 -6.23 10.09 -7.58
N GLU A 106 -6.89 10.41 -8.68
CA GLU A 106 -8.36 10.51 -8.72
C GLU A 106 -9.03 9.19 -8.29
N THR A 107 -8.56 8.06 -8.81
CA THR A 107 -9.03 6.72 -8.45
C THR A 107 -8.86 6.46 -6.94
N ILE A 108 -7.68 6.81 -6.39
CA ILE A 108 -7.37 6.64 -4.97
C ILE A 108 -8.28 7.53 -4.11
N LEU A 109 -8.39 8.82 -4.45
CA LEU A 109 -9.20 9.79 -3.72
C LEU A 109 -10.68 9.39 -3.69
N ASN A 110 -11.23 8.99 -4.83
CA ASN A 110 -12.61 8.52 -4.92
C ASN A 110 -12.84 7.29 -4.04
N ARG A 111 -11.88 6.35 -4.04
CA ARG A 111 -11.96 5.16 -3.18
C ARG A 111 -11.89 5.53 -1.70
N LEU A 112 -10.92 6.35 -1.29
CA LEU A 112 -10.74 6.79 0.10
C LEU A 112 -11.96 7.58 0.60
N SER A 113 -12.52 8.47 -0.24
CA SER A 113 -13.74 9.20 0.08
C SER A 113 -14.91 8.24 0.36
N HIS A 114 -15.09 7.22 -0.47
CA HIS A 114 -16.15 6.23 -0.26
C HIS A 114 -15.97 5.44 1.03
N VAL A 115 -14.73 5.05 1.37
CA VAL A 115 -14.43 4.35 2.62
C VAL A 115 -14.71 5.27 3.81
N LEU A 116 -14.23 6.52 3.77
CA LEU A 116 -14.39 7.49 4.84
C LEU A 116 -15.86 7.75 5.19
N MET A 117 -16.76 7.77 4.20
CA MET A 117 -18.20 7.99 4.44
C MET A 117 -18.87 6.93 5.32
N LYS A 118 -18.27 5.73 5.42
CA LYS A 118 -18.83 4.60 6.16
C LYS A 118 -17.97 4.18 7.34
N GLU A 119 -16.77 4.72 7.45
CA GLU A 119 -15.77 4.27 8.40
C GLU A 119 -16.02 4.88 9.78
N THR A 120 -16.00 4.03 10.80
CA THR A 120 -16.14 4.44 12.20
C THR A 120 -14.88 4.17 13.00
N HIS A 121 -13.94 3.39 12.47
CA HIS A 121 -12.72 3.02 13.15
C HIS A 121 -11.70 4.18 13.16
N PRO A 122 -11.35 4.75 14.34
CA PRO A 122 -10.50 5.95 14.40
C PRO A 122 -9.12 5.77 13.75
N ARG A 123 -8.48 4.61 13.95
CA ARG A 123 -7.17 4.32 13.36
C ARG A 123 -7.20 4.32 11.82
N MET A 124 -8.31 3.88 11.24
CA MET A 124 -8.47 3.89 9.78
C MET A 124 -8.66 5.33 9.28
N ILE A 125 -9.44 6.15 9.98
CA ILE A 125 -9.60 7.58 9.68
C ILE A 125 -8.25 8.30 9.72
N ASP A 126 -7.44 8.06 10.76
CA ASP A 126 -6.09 8.62 10.87
C ASP A 126 -5.18 8.19 9.70
N ASN A 127 -5.28 6.93 9.28
CA ASN A 127 -4.53 6.41 8.13
C ASN A 127 -5.00 6.99 6.80
N ILE A 128 -6.30 7.27 6.64
CA ILE A 128 -6.82 8.00 5.46
C ILE A 128 -6.21 9.40 5.44
N CYS A 129 -6.26 10.13 6.55
CA CYS A 129 -5.63 11.46 6.66
C CYS A 129 -4.12 11.40 6.33
N SER A 130 -3.39 10.43 6.89
CA SER A 130 -1.97 10.23 6.61
C SER A 130 -1.69 9.93 5.13
N CYS A 131 -2.52 9.09 4.50
CA CYS A 131 -2.43 8.79 3.07
C CYS A 131 -2.64 10.06 2.22
N LEU A 132 -3.67 10.83 2.53
CA LEU A 132 -3.97 12.10 1.85
C LEU A 132 -2.81 13.10 2.00
N CYS A 133 -2.28 13.28 3.22
CA CYS A 133 -1.13 14.14 3.47
C CYS A 133 0.09 13.74 2.62
N ARG A 134 0.38 12.43 2.51
CA ARG A 134 1.49 11.93 1.68
C ARG A 134 1.28 12.23 0.20
N MET A 135 0.05 12.06 -0.31
CA MET A 135 -0.30 12.40 -1.69
C MET A 135 -0.15 13.92 -1.94
N MET A 136 -0.63 14.75 -1.01
CA MET A 136 -0.50 16.20 -1.09
C MET A 136 0.95 16.65 -1.09
N VAL A 137 1.82 16.06 -0.26
CA VAL A 137 3.26 16.39 -0.22
C VAL A 137 3.93 16.09 -1.57
N VAL A 138 3.59 14.98 -2.21
CA VAL A 138 4.15 14.61 -3.53
C VAL A 138 3.59 15.49 -4.64
N SER A 139 2.29 15.76 -4.65
CA SER A 139 1.67 16.55 -5.70
C SER A 139 0.42 17.32 -5.23
N PRO A 140 0.60 18.53 -4.66
CA PRO A 140 -0.53 19.33 -4.17
C PRO A 140 -1.55 19.67 -5.25
N ARG A 141 -1.08 19.86 -6.49
CA ARG A 141 -1.92 20.25 -7.64
C ARG A 141 -2.87 19.15 -8.12
N HIS A 142 -2.62 17.90 -7.76
CA HIS A 142 -3.42 16.75 -8.16
C HIS A 142 -4.33 16.23 -7.03
N VAL A 143 -4.39 16.98 -5.93
CA VAL A 143 -5.36 16.79 -4.86
C VAL A 143 -6.28 18.03 -4.86
N PRO A 144 -7.61 17.87 -4.93
CA PRO A 144 -8.53 19.00 -4.93
C PRO A 144 -8.58 19.63 -3.53
N LEU A 145 -7.63 20.53 -3.24
CA LEU A 145 -7.48 21.24 -1.97
C LEU A 145 -8.35 22.49 -1.85
N GLU A 146 -8.71 23.07 -3.00
CA GLU A 146 -9.63 24.20 -3.07
C GLU A 146 -11.05 23.65 -3.20
N GLN A 147 -11.78 23.66 -2.08
CA GLN A 147 -13.24 23.53 -2.03
C GLN A 147 -13.81 24.69 -1.21
#